data_AF-A0AA41W9K3-F1
#
_entry.id   AF-A0AA41W9K3-F1
#
_cell.length_a   1.000
_cell.length_b   1.000
_cell.length_c   1.000
_cell.angle_alpha   90.00
_cell.angle_beta   90.00
_cell.angle_gamma   90.00
#
_symmetry.space_group_name_H-M   'P 1'
#
loop_
_entity.id
_entity.type
_entity.pdbx_description
1 polymer ?
#
loop_
_entity_poly.entity_id
_entity_poly.type
_entity_poly.pdbx_seq_one_letter_code
_entity_poly.pdbx_strand_id
1 'polypeptide(L)'
;MGEPGLARLPNQQQILLRLDGARRQAEQASTALESGDHAGLESALCAAIDQALKAVTAALYGFNSLLPNPLPASRVTRRNLRDRFVAVQARSAVLELLDRESRPQEGWLWWLDRKEASSAFASLIRPSADAKMPPALWRDPLDPAHGVEMLRPDRYVQQAVEQVGRLIEEIGRLAGPDIAAYREAARRQPGRLI
;
A
#
# COMPACT_ATOMS: atom_id res chain seq x y z
N MET A 1 -19.61 13.11 -14.57
CA MET A 1 -18.57 12.23 -14.00
C MET A 1 -18.06 12.91 -12.73
N GLY A 2 -18.10 12.24 -11.58
CA GLY A 2 -17.63 12.82 -10.31
C GLY A 2 -16.11 12.96 -10.30
N GLU A 3 -15.59 13.88 -9.48
CA GLU A 3 -14.14 14.04 -9.30
C GLU A 3 -13.51 12.72 -8.78
N PRO A 4 -12.30 12.34 -9.26
CA PRO A 4 -11.55 11.19 -8.76
C PRO A 4 -11.43 11.24 -7.23
N GLY A 5 -11.50 10.08 -6.58
CA GLY A 5 -11.39 9.99 -5.13
C GLY A 5 -10.07 10.57 -4.63
N LEU A 6 -8.98 10.29 -5.34
CA LEU A 6 -7.63 10.82 -5.06
C LEU A 6 -7.59 12.35 -5.01
N ALA A 7 -8.40 13.06 -5.83
CA ALA A 7 -8.42 14.52 -5.85
C ALA A 7 -8.92 15.14 -4.53
N ARG A 8 -9.54 14.32 -3.67
CA ARG A 8 -10.05 14.74 -2.35
C ARG A 8 -9.00 14.68 -1.25
N LEU A 9 -7.80 14.15 -1.54
CA LEU A 9 -6.70 14.06 -0.57
C LEU A 9 -5.75 15.27 -0.72
N PRO A 10 -5.43 16.00 0.36
CA PRO A 10 -4.63 17.23 0.28
C PRO A 10 -3.22 17.05 -0.31
N ASN A 11 -2.67 15.85 -0.27
CA ASN A 11 -1.34 15.51 -0.77
C ASN A 11 -1.38 14.69 -2.07
N GLN A 12 -2.42 14.86 -2.88
CA GLN A 12 -2.59 14.22 -4.18
C GLN A 12 -1.32 14.20 -5.03
N GLN A 13 -0.61 15.33 -5.17
CA GLN A 13 0.59 15.40 -6.01
C GLN A 13 1.70 14.47 -5.53
N GLN A 14 1.90 14.36 -4.21
CA GLN A 14 2.89 13.44 -3.64
C GLN A 14 2.49 11.99 -3.89
N ILE A 15 1.20 11.68 -3.77
CA ILE A 15 0.67 10.35 -4.04
C ILE A 15 0.87 9.97 -5.52
N LEU A 16 0.52 10.87 -6.44
CA LEU A 16 0.71 10.67 -7.89
C LEU A 16 2.18 10.43 -8.23
N LEU A 17 3.09 11.24 -7.67
CA LEU A 17 4.53 11.08 -7.87
C LEU A 17 5.03 9.68 -7.46
N ARG A 18 4.53 9.16 -6.33
CA ARG A 18 4.87 7.81 -5.86
C ARG A 18 4.27 6.72 -6.73
N LEU A 19 3.01 6.86 -7.16
CA LEU A 19 2.36 5.92 -8.07
C LEU A 19 3.08 5.86 -9.43
N ASP A 20 3.47 7.00 -10.01
CA ASP A 20 4.21 7.05 -11.26
C ASP A 20 5.64 6.51 -11.11
N GLY A 21 6.27 6.72 -9.95
CA GLY A 21 7.50 6.03 -9.57
C GLY A 21 7.32 4.51 -9.61
N ALA A 22 6.28 3.99 -8.94
CA ALA A 22 5.99 2.57 -8.86
C ALA A 22 5.69 1.96 -10.24
N ARG A 23 4.91 2.64 -11.08
CA ARG A 23 4.61 2.22 -12.46
C ARG A 23 5.86 2.10 -13.32
N ARG A 24 6.73 3.12 -13.30
CA ARG A 24 7.99 3.07 -14.06
C ARG A 24 8.91 1.93 -13.61
N GLN A 25 8.97 1.66 -12.31
CA GLN A 25 9.73 0.52 -11.79
C GLN A 25 9.10 -0.83 -12.19
N ALA A 26 7.77 -0.93 -12.22
CA ALA A 26 7.08 -2.12 -12.72
C ALA A 26 7.30 -2.36 -14.23
N GLU A 27 7.40 -1.30 -15.03
CA GLU A 27 7.80 -1.38 -16.45
C GLU A 27 9.25 -1.85 -16.58
N GLN A 28 10.16 -1.30 -15.77
CA GLN A 28 11.56 -1.73 -15.74
C GLN A 28 11.71 -3.21 -15.35
N ALA A 29 10.87 -3.71 -14.43
CA ALA A 29 10.84 -5.12 -14.07
C ALA A 29 10.46 -6.01 -15.27
N SER A 30 9.49 -5.61 -16.11
CA SER A 30 9.19 -6.32 -17.35
C SER A 30 10.38 -6.33 -18.31
N THR A 31 11.01 -5.17 -18.55
CA THR A 31 12.18 -5.08 -19.43
C THR A 31 13.35 -5.93 -18.94
N ALA A 32 13.64 -5.90 -17.64
CA ALA A 32 14.73 -6.70 -17.06
C ALA A 32 14.44 -8.20 -17.14
N LEU A 33 13.18 -8.60 -16.95
CA LEU A 33 12.77 -10.00 -17.12
C LEU A 33 12.91 -10.47 -18.57
N GLU A 34 12.55 -9.62 -19.55
CA GLU A 34 12.66 -9.93 -20.97
C GLU A 34 14.12 -10.02 -21.44
N SER A 35 15.02 -9.22 -20.87
CA SER A 35 16.45 -9.25 -21.18
C SER A 35 17.23 -10.32 -20.42
N GLY A 36 16.60 -11.03 -19.47
CA GLY A 36 17.27 -12.00 -18.60
C GLY A 36 18.15 -11.37 -17.52
N ASP A 37 18.02 -10.07 -17.26
CA ASP A 37 18.71 -9.36 -16.19
C ASP A 37 18.01 -9.60 -14.83
N HIS A 38 18.39 -10.69 -14.16
CA HIS A 38 17.81 -11.04 -12.86
C HIS A 38 18.13 -10.02 -11.76
N ALA A 39 19.30 -9.36 -11.80
CA ALA A 39 19.67 -8.36 -10.81
C ALA A 39 18.86 -7.07 -11.00
N GLY A 40 18.70 -6.63 -12.25
CA GLY A 40 17.83 -5.51 -12.62
C GLY A 40 16.37 -5.79 -12.29
N LEU A 41 15.90 -7.02 -12.52
CA LEU A 41 14.55 -7.45 -12.16
C LEU A 41 14.32 -7.32 -10.65
N GLU A 42 15.19 -7.90 -9.83
CA GLU A 42 15.09 -7.83 -8.37
C GLU A 42 15.05 -6.38 -7.87
N SER A 43 15.98 -5.55 -8.36
CA SER A 43 16.07 -4.14 -8.01
C SER A 43 14.78 -3.39 -8.35
N ALA A 44 14.26 -3.60 -9.56
CA ALA A 44 13.04 -2.97 -10.03
C ALA A 44 11.79 -3.43 -9.24
N LEU A 45 11.72 -4.71 -8.85
CA LEU A 45 10.65 -5.23 -8.00
C LEU A 45 10.66 -4.57 -6.62
N CYS A 46 11.83 -4.53 -5.96
CA CYS A 46 11.99 -3.88 -4.66
C CYS A 46 11.60 -2.39 -4.73
N ALA A 47 12.09 -1.67 -5.74
CA ALA A 47 11.81 -0.26 -5.92
C ALA A 47 10.32 0.02 -6.22
N ALA A 48 9.67 -0.82 -7.03
CA ALA A 48 8.25 -0.70 -7.33
C ALA A 48 7.39 -0.91 -6.06
N ILE A 49 7.69 -1.95 -5.27
CA ILE A 49 6.99 -2.23 -4.01
C ILE A 49 7.18 -1.07 -3.02
N ASP A 50 8.42 -0.59 -2.84
CA ASP A 50 8.73 0.56 -1.97
C ASP A 50 7.94 1.81 -2.36
N GLN A 51 7.93 2.19 -3.64
CA GLN A 51 7.19 3.36 -4.10
C GLN A 51 5.67 3.17 -3.93
N ALA A 52 5.15 1.97 -4.19
CA ALA A 52 3.74 1.66 -4.02
C ALA A 52 3.30 1.78 -2.54
N LEU A 53 4.06 1.21 -1.61
CA LEU A 53 3.79 1.33 -0.16
C LEU A 53 3.93 2.77 0.34
N LYS A 54 4.89 3.54 -0.20
CA LYS A 54 5.00 4.98 0.05
C LYS A 54 3.79 5.77 -0.45
N ALA A 55 3.17 5.36 -1.57
CA ALA A 55 1.93 5.97 -2.04
C ALA A 55 0.77 5.70 -1.08
N VAL A 56 0.62 4.48 -0.56
CA VAL A 56 -0.38 4.13 0.47
C VAL A 56 -0.15 4.95 1.74
N THR A 57 1.10 5.06 2.18
CA THR A 57 1.48 5.84 3.36
C THR A 57 1.17 7.32 3.16
N ALA A 58 1.46 7.88 1.99
CA ALA A 58 1.08 9.24 1.63
C ALA A 58 -0.46 9.40 1.67
N ALA A 59 -1.24 8.49 1.09
CA ALA A 59 -2.70 8.55 1.17
C ALA A 59 -3.21 8.55 2.62
N LEU A 60 -2.58 7.76 3.51
CA LEU A 60 -2.91 7.75 4.93
C LEU A 60 -2.57 9.08 5.64
N TYR A 61 -1.45 9.72 5.28
CA TYR A 61 -1.13 11.07 5.75
C TYR A 61 -2.16 12.10 5.28
N GLY A 62 -2.61 12.00 4.02
CA GLY A 62 -3.66 12.85 3.47
C GLY A 62 -4.99 12.64 4.17
N PHE A 63 -5.34 11.40 4.52
CA PHE A 63 -6.53 11.11 5.31
C PHE A 63 -6.42 11.69 6.73
N ASN A 64 -5.28 11.51 7.41
CA ASN A 64 -5.04 12.06 8.75
C ASN A 64 -5.12 13.59 8.77
N SER A 65 -4.61 14.29 7.75
CA SER A 65 -4.59 15.76 7.72
C SER A 65 -5.98 16.39 7.61
N LEU A 66 -6.97 15.62 7.16
CA LEU A 66 -8.36 16.07 7.08
C LEU A 66 -9.12 15.94 8.43
N LEU A 67 -8.60 15.15 9.37
CA LEU A 67 -9.15 15.02 10.71
C LEU A 67 -8.85 16.27 11.55
N PRO A 68 -9.73 16.66 12.49
CA PRO A 68 -9.41 17.70 13.45
C PRO A 68 -8.21 17.28 14.30
N ASN A 69 -7.29 18.20 14.61
CA ASN A 69 -6.05 17.92 15.36
C ASN A 69 -5.30 16.69 14.77
N PRO A 70 -4.74 16.80 13.55
CA PRO A 70 -4.09 15.68 12.90
C PRO A 70 -2.90 15.17 13.73
N LEU A 71 -2.67 13.86 13.69
CA LEU A 71 -1.49 13.28 14.36
C LEU A 71 -0.21 13.80 13.72
N PRO A 72 0.88 14.00 14.49
CA PRO A 72 2.19 14.27 13.93
C PRO A 72 2.64 13.09 13.07
N ALA A 73 3.41 13.35 12.01
CA ALA A 73 3.77 12.36 11.00
C ALA A 73 4.37 11.07 11.60
N SER A 74 5.25 11.20 12.60
CA SER A 74 5.88 10.08 13.32
C SER A 74 4.89 9.17 14.06
N ARG A 75 3.65 9.60 14.27
CA ARG A 75 2.59 8.85 14.95
C ARG A 75 1.48 8.41 14.00
N VAL A 76 1.55 8.71 12.70
CA VAL A 76 0.51 8.26 11.75
C VAL A 76 0.74 6.80 11.45
N THR A 77 -0.02 5.96 12.13
CA THR A 77 -0.10 4.53 11.87
C THR A 77 -1.57 4.14 11.78
N ARG A 78 -1.87 3.05 11.07
CA ARG A 78 -3.23 2.49 10.98
C ARG A 78 -3.84 2.25 12.35
N ARG A 79 -3.05 1.69 13.27
CA ARG A 79 -3.43 1.46 14.67
C ARG A 79 -3.80 2.77 15.38
N ASN A 80 -2.92 3.77 15.33
CA ASN A 80 -3.17 5.03 16.03
C ASN A 80 -4.39 5.77 15.46
N LEU A 81 -4.60 5.72 14.14
CA LEU A 81 -5.80 6.28 13.53
C LEU A 81 -7.06 5.53 13.95
N ARG A 82 -7.01 4.21 14.05
CA ARG A 82 -8.14 3.41 14.58
C ARG A 82 -8.48 3.79 16.00
N ASP A 83 -7.48 3.88 16.87
CA ASP A 83 -7.67 4.25 18.27
C ASP A 83 -8.35 5.61 18.40
N ARG A 84 -8.04 6.57 17.50
CA ARG A 84 -8.72 7.88 17.45
C ARG A 84 -10.19 7.78 17.09
N PHE A 85 -10.54 7.00 16.07
CA PHE A 85 -11.94 6.80 15.67
C PHE A 85 -12.72 6.09 16.79
N VAL A 86 -12.12 5.07 17.43
CA VAL A 86 -12.71 4.36 18.56
C VAL A 86 -12.92 5.29 19.76
N ALA A 87 -11.98 6.18 20.07
CA ALA A 87 -12.07 7.10 21.21
C ALA A 87 -13.30 8.00 21.16
N VAL A 88 -13.70 8.43 19.95
CA VAL A 88 -14.92 9.23 19.72
C VAL A 88 -16.14 8.38 19.36
N GLN A 89 -16.02 7.04 19.39
CA GLN A 89 -17.08 6.09 19.03
C GLN A 89 -17.58 6.25 17.58
N ALA A 90 -16.68 6.56 16.65
CA ALA A 90 -16.95 6.61 15.21
C ALA A 90 -16.35 5.39 14.51
N ARG A 91 -16.99 4.97 13.41
CA ARG A 91 -16.43 3.98 12.49
C ARG A 91 -15.70 4.68 11.35
N SER A 92 -14.75 3.98 10.73
CA SER A 92 -14.04 4.46 9.55
C SER A 92 -14.02 3.36 8.49
N ALA A 93 -14.72 3.60 7.38
CA ALA A 93 -14.69 2.72 6.22
C ALA A 93 -13.28 2.66 5.59
N VAL A 94 -12.53 3.76 5.62
CA VAL A 94 -11.12 3.81 5.19
C VAL A 94 -10.26 2.83 5.98
N LEU A 95 -10.40 2.82 7.31
CA LEU A 95 -9.61 1.94 8.17
C LEU A 95 -10.08 0.48 8.09
N GLU A 96 -11.38 0.22 7.93
CA GLU A 96 -11.92 -1.13 7.69
C GLU A 96 -11.41 -1.70 6.35
N LEU A 97 -11.36 -0.88 5.30
CA LEU A 97 -10.76 -1.24 4.01
C LEU A 97 -9.29 -1.63 4.17
N LEU A 98 -8.48 -0.79 4.82
CA LEU A 98 -7.05 -1.05 5.01
C LEU A 98 -6.79 -2.33 5.83
N ASP A 99 -7.63 -2.63 6.81
CA ASP A 99 -7.55 -3.87 7.57
C ASP A 99 -7.83 -5.09 6.71
N ARG A 100 -8.89 -5.03 5.88
CA ARG A 100 -9.25 -6.12 4.99
C ARG A 100 -8.11 -6.45 4.03
N GLU A 101 -7.55 -5.43 3.37
CA GLU A 101 -6.48 -5.64 2.41
C GLU A 101 -5.15 -6.07 3.06
N SER A 102 -5.01 -5.87 4.38
CA SER A 102 -3.79 -6.21 5.14
C SER A 102 -3.97 -7.37 6.09
N ARG A 103 -5.04 -8.15 5.91
CA ARG A 103 -5.28 -9.33 6.72
C ARG A 103 -4.09 -10.28 6.58
N PRO A 104 -3.52 -10.80 7.68
CA PRO A 104 -2.36 -11.69 7.61
C PRO A 104 -2.62 -12.88 6.69
N GLN A 105 -1.64 -13.21 5.84
CA GLN A 105 -1.64 -14.34 4.90
C GLN A 105 -2.72 -14.31 3.79
N GLU A 106 -3.76 -13.51 3.94
CA GLU A 106 -4.88 -13.43 3.00
C GLU A 106 -4.88 -12.11 2.20
N GLY A 107 -4.51 -11.01 2.84
CA GLY A 107 -4.55 -9.67 2.27
C GLY A 107 -3.37 -9.40 1.35
N TRP A 108 -3.63 -8.84 0.16
CA TRP A 108 -2.56 -8.54 -0.80
C TRP A 108 -1.64 -7.42 -0.32
N LEU A 109 -2.13 -6.46 0.47
CA LEU A 109 -1.29 -5.41 1.06
C LEU A 109 -0.35 -5.99 2.14
N TRP A 110 -0.81 -7.01 2.87
CA TRP A 110 0.06 -7.75 3.81
C TRP A 110 1.22 -8.44 3.07
N TRP A 111 0.94 -9.06 1.92
CA TRP A 111 1.98 -9.69 1.10
C TRP A 111 3.00 -8.69 0.56
N LEU A 112 2.59 -7.45 0.24
CA LEU A 112 3.51 -6.38 -0.16
C LEU A 112 4.37 -5.89 1.01
N ASP A 113 3.75 -5.65 2.18
CA ASP A 113 4.46 -5.27 3.41
C ASP A 113 5.52 -6.33 3.78
N ARG A 114 5.19 -7.63 3.65
CA ARG A 114 6.14 -8.73 3.89
C ARG A 114 7.31 -8.71 2.92
N LYS A 115 7.06 -8.52 1.63
CA LYS A 115 8.10 -8.47 0.59
C LYS A 115 9.05 -7.29 0.82
N GLU A 116 8.52 -6.10 1.10
CA GLU A 116 9.33 -4.93 1.44
C GLU A 116 10.23 -5.20 2.65
N ALA A 117 9.65 -5.69 3.75
CA ALA A 117 10.40 -5.97 4.97
C ALA A 117 11.49 -7.04 4.78
N SER A 118 11.25 -8.03 3.92
CA SER A 118 12.20 -9.11 3.65
C SER A 118 13.32 -8.75 2.67
N SER A 119 13.12 -7.73 1.84
CA SER A 119 13.99 -7.42 0.68
C SER A 119 15.43 -7.09 1.06
N ALA A 120 15.66 -6.57 2.27
CA ALA A 120 17.01 -6.29 2.77
C ALA A 120 17.79 -7.57 3.18
N PHE A 121 17.10 -8.70 3.34
CA PHE A 121 17.65 -9.92 3.93
C PHE A 121 17.56 -11.14 3.01
N ALA A 122 16.58 -11.17 2.11
CA ALA A 122 16.31 -12.30 1.24
C ALA A 122 15.86 -11.83 -0.14
N SER A 123 16.19 -12.63 -1.15
CA SER A 123 15.78 -12.34 -2.51
C SER A 123 14.27 -12.56 -2.70
N LEU A 124 13.60 -11.63 -3.37
CA LEU A 124 12.20 -11.74 -3.77
C LEU A 124 12.03 -12.77 -4.87
N ILE A 125 13.00 -12.89 -5.79
CA ILE A 125 12.96 -13.88 -6.87
C ILE A 125 13.54 -15.24 -6.43
N ARG A 126 12.85 -16.29 -6.87
CA ARG A 126 13.38 -17.65 -6.91
C ARG A 126 14.01 -17.90 -8.29
N PRO A 127 15.33 -18.15 -8.37
CA PRO A 127 15.95 -18.59 -9.61
C PRO A 127 15.26 -19.84 -10.16
N SER A 128 15.13 -19.90 -11.48
CA SER A 128 14.59 -21.11 -12.11
C SER A 128 15.58 -22.26 -12.03
N ALA A 129 15.06 -23.48 -11.87
CA ALA A 129 15.86 -24.71 -11.97
C ALA A 129 16.24 -25.03 -13.43
N ASP A 130 15.50 -24.51 -14.41
CA ASP A 130 15.79 -24.59 -15.83
C ASP A 130 16.11 -23.18 -16.36
N ALA A 131 17.28 -23.01 -16.98
CA ALA A 131 17.71 -21.73 -17.54
C ALA A 131 16.77 -21.18 -18.64
N LYS A 132 15.89 -22.01 -19.20
CA LYS A 132 14.87 -21.60 -20.19
C LYS A 132 13.57 -21.10 -19.56
N MET A 133 13.40 -21.27 -18.26
CA MET A 133 12.18 -20.89 -17.54
C MET A 133 12.41 -19.57 -16.78
N PRO A 134 11.43 -18.66 -16.78
CA PRO A 134 11.57 -17.38 -16.07
C PRO A 134 11.66 -17.61 -14.55
N PRO A 135 12.33 -16.70 -13.81
CA PRO A 135 12.31 -16.72 -12.36
C PRO A 135 10.87 -16.61 -11.83
N ALA A 136 10.64 -17.20 -10.66
CA ALA A 136 9.37 -17.09 -9.94
C ALA A 136 9.49 -16.05 -8.82
N LEU A 137 8.37 -15.52 -8.34
CA LEU A 137 8.34 -14.61 -7.19
C LEU A 137 7.98 -15.41 -5.94
N TRP A 138 8.75 -15.28 -4.85
CA TRP A 138 8.41 -15.90 -3.58
C TRP A 138 7.13 -15.29 -3.00
N ARG A 139 6.26 -16.14 -2.42
CA ARG A 139 5.13 -15.64 -1.62
C ARG A 139 5.65 -14.97 -0.36
N ASP A 140 6.45 -15.70 0.42
CA ASP A 140 7.23 -15.19 1.55
C ASP A 140 8.73 -15.44 1.29
N PRO A 141 9.53 -14.40 1.02
CA PRO A 141 10.98 -14.55 0.81
C PRO A 141 11.75 -15.08 2.02
N LEU A 142 11.19 -14.99 3.23
CA LEU A 142 11.82 -15.47 4.46
C LEU A 142 11.37 -16.89 4.83
N ASP A 143 10.30 -17.41 4.22
CA ASP A 143 9.81 -18.76 4.46
C ASP A 143 9.41 -19.45 3.15
N PRO A 144 10.35 -20.20 2.53
CA PRO A 144 10.12 -20.92 1.29
C PRO A 144 8.98 -21.94 1.34
N ALA A 145 8.54 -22.38 2.53
CA ALA A 145 7.42 -23.31 2.67
C ALA A 145 6.08 -22.70 2.18
N HIS A 146 5.99 -21.37 2.14
CA HIS A 146 4.83 -20.66 1.59
C HIS A 146 4.77 -20.69 0.05
N GLY A 147 5.81 -21.21 -0.61
CA GLY A 147 5.86 -21.38 -2.05
C GLY A 147 6.02 -20.08 -2.84
N VAL A 148 5.60 -20.10 -4.09
CA VAL A 148 5.76 -18.98 -5.03
C VAL A 148 4.41 -18.43 -5.47
N GLU A 149 4.42 -17.17 -5.90
CA GLU A 149 3.25 -16.53 -6.49
C GLU A 149 2.88 -17.21 -7.82
N MET A 150 1.59 -17.21 -8.15
CA MET A 150 1.11 -17.80 -9.40
C MET A 150 1.47 -16.96 -10.62
N LEU A 151 1.55 -15.64 -10.43
CA LEU A 151 1.92 -14.71 -11.47
C LEU A 151 3.45 -14.61 -11.59
N ARG A 152 3.90 -14.36 -12.81
CA ARG A 152 5.28 -13.94 -13.05
C ARG A 152 5.63 -12.68 -12.23
N PRO A 153 6.89 -12.50 -11.81
CA PRO A 153 7.28 -11.36 -10.97
C PRO A 153 6.86 -10.00 -11.54
N ASP A 154 7.06 -9.77 -12.84
CA ASP A 154 6.71 -8.53 -13.53
C ASP A 154 5.19 -8.27 -13.57
N ARG A 155 4.41 -9.31 -13.84
CA ARG A 155 2.94 -9.22 -13.85
C ARG A 155 2.36 -9.05 -12.44
N TYR A 156 2.95 -9.70 -11.46
CA TYR A 156 2.56 -9.55 -10.07
C TYR A 156 2.73 -8.09 -9.62
N VAL A 157 3.90 -7.49 -9.88
CA VAL A 157 4.16 -6.11 -9.45
C VAL A 157 3.30 -5.10 -10.19
N GLN A 158 3.05 -5.29 -11.49
CA GLN A 158 2.11 -4.45 -12.25
C GLN A 158 0.71 -4.48 -11.63
N GLN A 159 0.18 -5.68 -11.36
CA GLN A 159 -1.13 -5.84 -10.74
C GLN A 159 -1.16 -5.22 -9.33
N ALA A 160 -0.10 -5.38 -8.53
CA ALA A 160 0.00 -4.79 -7.21
C ALA A 160 -0.04 -3.24 -7.27
N VAL A 161 0.69 -2.63 -8.20
CA VAL A 161 0.70 -1.17 -8.41
C VAL A 161 -0.69 -0.67 -8.82
N GLU A 162 -1.40 -1.39 -9.69
CA GLU A 162 -2.80 -1.08 -10.03
C GLU A 162 -3.76 -1.23 -8.85
N GLN A 163 -3.59 -2.27 -8.03
CA GLN A 163 -4.36 -2.47 -6.80
C GLN A 163 -4.13 -1.33 -5.81
N VAL A 164 -2.88 -0.87 -5.64
CA VAL A 164 -2.55 0.31 -4.82
C VAL A 164 -3.22 1.57 -5.35
N GLY A 165 -3.18 1.80 -6.66
CA GLY A 165 -3.90 2.92 -7.28
C GLY A 165 -5.39 2.90 -6.97
N ARG A 166 -6.04 1.73 -7.11
CA ARG A 166 -7.47 1.54 -6.79
C ARG A 166 -7.75 1.74 -5.29
N LEU A 167 -6.90 1.22 -4.42
CA LEU A 167 -7.00 1.40 -2.97
C LEU A 167 -6.98 2.89 -2.60
N ILE A 168 -6.08 3.66 -3.19
CA ILE A 168 -5.93 5.09 -2.91
C ILE A 168 -7.15 5.88 -3.39
N GLU A 169 -7.69 5.55 -4.57
CA GLU A 169 -8.94 6.13 -5.06
C GLU A 169 -10.11 5.83 -4.11
N GLU A 170 -10.18 4.60 -3.61
CA GLU A 170 -11.17 4.16 -2.62
C GLU A 170 -11.02 4.95 -1.31
N ILE A 171 -9.80 5.10 -0.79
CA ILE A 171 -9.50 5.91 0.41
C ILE A 171 -10.01 7.33 0.22
N GLY A 172 -9.67 7.98 -0.89
CA GLY A 172 -10.09 9.36 -1.15
C GLY A 172 -11.60 9.52 -1.26
N ARG A 173 -12.30 8.52 -1.82
CA ARG A 173 -13.77 8.53 -1.90
C ARG A 173 -14.44 8.36 -0.53
N LEU A 174 -13.92 7.46 0.30
CA LEU A 174 -14.44 7.15 1.64
C LEU A 174 -14.05 8.18 2.70
N ALA A 175 -12.98 8.95 2.47
CA ALA A 175 -12.46 9.92 3.43
C ALA A 175 -13.52 10.93 3.89
N GLY A 176 -14.23 11.57 2.95
CA GLY A 176 -15.22 12.62 3.26
C GLY A 176 -16.29 12.17 4.27
N PRO A 177 -17.04 11.08 4.00
CA PRO A 177 -17.99 10.50 4.95
C PRO A 177 -17.36 10.17 6.32
N ASP A 178 -16.18 9.54 6.35
CA ASP A 178 -15.48 9.18 7.59
C ASP A 178 -15.13 10.43 8.43
N ILE A 179 -14.64 11.49 7.78
CA ILE A 179 -14.29 12.76 8.44
C ILE A 179 -15.53 13.44 9.00
N ALA A 180 -16.64 13.44 8.25
CA ALA A 180 -17.90 14.01 8.72
C ALA A 180 -18.43 13.25 9.95
N ALA A 181 -18.41 11.92 9.91
CA ALA A 181 -18.79 11.07 11.03
C ALA A 181 -17.89 11.30 12.26
N TYR A 182 -16.57 11.37 12.05
CA TYR A 182 -15.61 11.67 13.12
C TYR A 182 -15.90 13.03 13.76
N ARG A 183 -16.04 14.10 12.97
CA ARG A 183 -16.27 15.46 13.48
C ARG A 183 -17.55 15.56 14.28
N GLU A 184 -18.61 14.91 13.80
CA GLU A 184 -19.89 14.91 14.49
C GLU A 184 -19.83 14.13 15.82
N ALA A 185 -19.17 12.98 15.82
CA ALA A 185 -18.97 12.20 17.05
C ALA A 185 -18.07 12.94 18.06
N ALA A 186 -17.00 13.58 17.59
CA ALA A 186 -16.08 14.39 18.37
C ALA A 186 -16.79 15.56 19.08
N ARG A 187 -17.69 16.28 18.39
CA ARG A 187 -18.46 17.39 18.99
C ARG A 187 -19.34 16.95 20.16
N ARG A 188 -19.84 15.71 20.13
CA ARG A 188 -20.68 15.14 21.19
C ARG A 188 -19.87 14.69 22.41
N GLN A 189 -18.53 14.69 22.32
CA GLN A 189 -17.62 14.25 23.40
C GLN A 189 -16.45 15.23 23.63
N PRO A 190 -16.73 16.51 23.95
CA PRO A 190 -15.70 17.57 23.98
C PRO A 190 -14.58 17.35 25.01
N GLY A 191 -14.76 16.47 26.01
CA GLY A 191 -13.77 16.19 27.07
C GLY A 191 -12.84 15.00 26.85
N ARG A 192 -12.95 14.24 25.75
CA ARG A 192 -12.11 13.05 25.46
C ARG A 192 -10.98 13.26 24.45
N LEU A 193 -10.92 14.46 23.85
CA LEU A 193 -10.05 14.77 22.72
C LEU A 193 -8.79 15.57 23.08
N ILE A 194 -8.43 15.58 24.37
CA ILE A 194 -7.24 16.27 24.90
C ILE A 194 -6.13 15.24 25.15
#